data_AF-A0A377PJX7-F1
#
_entry.id   AF-A0A377PJX7-F1
#
_cell.length_a   1.000
_cell.length_b   1.000
_cell.length_c   1.000
_cell.angle_alpha   90.00
_cell.angle_beta   90.00
_cell.angle_gamma   90.00
#
_symmetry.space_group_name_H-M   'P 1'
#
loop_
_entity.id
_entity.type
_entity.pdbx_description
1 polymer ?
#
loop_
_entity_poly.entity_id
_entity_poly.type
_entity_poly.pdbx_seq_one_letter_code
_entity_poly.pdbx_strand_id
1 'polypeptide(L)'
;MSKFQPYLAVYIIVRQQQRILLLQRKNTGFDDGKWSLPAGHVEEGESALTAAIREAEEEIGIVIPSSALNLVYTLHRKSDERTYIDLWFETERFDGVPVNQEPDKCAGLMWK
;
A
#
# COMPACT_ATOMS: atom_id res chain seq x y z
N MET A 1 1.57 9.21 -32.13
CA MET A 1 1.34 9.77 -30.78
C MET A 1 1.90 8.78 -29.77
N SER A 2 2.69 9.22 -28.80
CA SER A 2 3.16 8.36 -27.72
C SER A 2 1.98 7.94 -26.83
N LYS A 3 2.04 6.72 -26.28
CA LYS A 3 1.06 6.26 -25.30
C LYS A 3 1.29 7.01 -23.99
N PHE A 4 0.21 7.35 -23.31
CA PHE A 4 0.25 7.91 -21.97
C PHE A 4 0.80 6.86 -20.97
N GLN A 5 1.69 7.28 -20.07
CA GLN A 5 2.36 6.42 -19.08
C GLN A 5 2.20 7.02 -17.69
N PRO A 6 1.23 6.55 -16.87
CA PRO A 6 1.12 6.96 -15.48
C PRO A 6 2.06 6.17 -14.58
N TYR A 7 2.37 6.71 -13.41
CA TYR A 7 2.87 5.89 -12.31
C TYR A 7 1.73 5.05 -11.74
N LEU A 8 2.04 3.86 -11.27
CA LEU A 8 1.10 2.99 -10.56
C LEU A 8 1.51 2.89 -9.11
N ALA A 9 0.55 3.07 -8.20
CA ALA A 9 0.73 2.86 -6.78
C ALA A 9 -0.42 2.01 -6.23
N VAL A 10 -0.10 1.18 -5.26
CA VAL A 10 -1.06 0.32 -4.57
C VAL A 10 -1.15 0.72 -3.11
N TYR A 11 -2.34 0.60 -2.56
CA TYR A 11 -2.63 0.84 -1.15
C TYR A 11 -3.39 -0.36 -0.60
N ILE A 12 -3.03 -0.84 0.59
CA ILE A 12 -3.64 -2.03 1.19
C ILE A 12 -4.44 -1.65 2.42
N ILE A 13 -5.75 -1.84 2.36
CA ILE A 13 -6.66 -1.74 3.50
C ILE A 13 -6.69 -3.11 4.18
N VAL A 14 -5.84 -3.28 5.20
CA VAL A 14 -5.87 -4.47 6.06
C VAL A 14 -6.91 -4.25 7.16
N ARG A 15 -7.96 -5.06 7.16
CA ARG A 15 -9.03 -5.02 8.15
C ARG A 15 -8.88 -6.11 9.19
N GLN A 16 -9.16 -5.74 10.44
CA GLN A 16 -9.39 -6.68 11.52
C GLN A 16 -10.56 -6.16 12.36
N GLN A 17 -11.68 -6.90 12.36
CA GLN A 17 -12.94 -6.46 12.96
C GLN A 17 -13.38 -5.11 12.36
N GLN A 18 -13.67 -4.10 13.20
CA GLN A 18 -14.09 -2.76 12.77
C GLN A 18 -12.91 -1.79 12.61
N ARG A 19 -11.67 -2.27 12.60
CA ARG A 19 -10.47 -1.44 12.53
C ARG A 19 -9.69 -1.68 11.25
N ILE A 20 -8.93 -0.67 10.84
CA ILE A 20 -7.94 -0.77 9.78
C ILE A 20 -6.53 -0.57 10.33
N LEU A 21 -5.56 -1.25 9.73
CA LEU A 21 -4.15 -1.05 10.05
C LEU A 21 -3.64 0.20 9.32
N LEU A 22 -2.96 1.08 10.07
CA LEU A 22 -2.27 2.25 9.56
C LEU A 22 -0.80 2.19 9.96
N LEU A 23 0.06 2.73 9.11
CA LEU A 23 1.47 3.01 9.41
C LEU A 23 1.73 4.51 9.48
N GLN A 24 2.68 4.92 10.32
CA GLN A 24 3.10 6.32 10.42
C GLN A 24 4.39 6.54 9.63
N ARG A 25 4.32 7.40 8.62
CA ARG A 25 5.44 7.65 7.70
C ARG A 25 6.62 8.34 8.41
N LYS A 26 7.84 7.96 8.07
CA LYS A 26 9.09 8.53 8.59
C LYS A 26 10.15 8.52 7.48
N ASN A 27 10.94 9.58 7.33
CA ASN A 27 12.04 9.63 6.36
C ASN A 27 11.67 9.23 4.91
N THR A 28 10.42 9.46 4.50
CA THR A 28 9.96 9.10 3.15
C THR A 28 10.07 10.26 2.17
N GLY A 29 10.37 11.47 2.67
CA GLY A 29 10.38 12.70 1.87
C GLY A 29 8.98 13.20 1.48
N PHE A 30 7.92 12.53 1.94
CA PHE A 30 6.54 12.85 1.63
C PHE A 30 5.62 12.55 2.82
N ASP A 31 4.99 13.58 3.39
CA ASP A 31 3.99 13.44 4.46
C ASP A 31 4.49 12.68 5.71
N ASP A 32 5.78 12.85 6.05
CA ASP A 32 6.37 12.29 7.28
C ASP A 32 5.60 12.75 8.53
N GLY A 33 5.40 11.82 9.48
CA GLY A 33 4.60 12.01 10.68
C GLY A 33 3.09 11.76 10.50
N LYS A 34 2.58 11.70 9.26
CA LYS A 34 1.17 11.36 9.00
C LYS A 34 0.94 9.84 8.97
N TRP A 35 -0.30 9.46 9.26
CA TRP A 35 -0.77 8.08 9.14
C TRP A 35 -1.24 7.80 7.71
N SER A 36 -0.82 6.65 7.18
CA SER A 36 -1.18 6.15 5.85
C SER A 36 -1.54 4.67 5.94
N LEU A 37 -2.10 4.15 4.85
CA LEU A 37 -2.14 2.71 4.59
C LEU A 37 -0.75 2.21 4.20
N PRO A 38 -0.46 0.91 4.42
CA PRO A 38 0.60 0.20 3.70
C PRO A 38 0.45 0.42 2.19
N ALA A 39 1.54 0.77 1.52
CA ALA A 39 1.47 1.23 0.14
C ALA A 39 2.84 1.29 -0.53
N GLY A 40 2.86 1.09 -1.84
CA GLY A 40 4.07 1.28 -2.62
C GLY A 40 3.83 1.38 -4.12
N HIS A 41 4.92 1.50 -4.88
CA HIS A 41 4.86 1.57 -6.33
C HIS A 41 4.79 0.18 -6.93
N VAL A 42 4.09 0.07 -8.05
CA VAL A 42 4.16 -1.15 -8.88
C VAL A 42 5.47 -1.08 -9.66
N GLU A 43 6.29 -2.12 -9.52
CA GLU A 43 7.56 -2.23 -10.23
C GLU A 43 7.41 -2.79 -11.65
N GLU A 44 8.47 -2.67 -12.44
CA GLU A 44 8.49 -3.25 -13.78
C GLU A 44 8.46 -4.79 -13.72
N GLY A 45 7.55 -5.39 -14.47
CA GLY A 45 7.43 -6.86 -14.56
C GLY A 45 6.48 -7.50 -13.55
N GLU A 46 5.90 -6.74 -12.63
CA GLU A 46 4.88 -7.24 -11.70
C GLU A 46 3.47 -6.70 -11.98
N SER A 47 2.46 -7.40 -11.44
CA SER A 47 1.08 -6.92 -11.46
C SER A 47 0.80 -6.06 -10.23
N ALA A 48 -0.22 -5.20 -10.27
CA ALA A 48 -0.65 -4.44 -9.09
C ALA A 48 -1.05 -5.35 -7.91
N LEU A 49 -1.61 -6.53 -8.18
CA LEU A 49 -1.92 -7.51 -7.15
C LEU A 49 -0.65 -8.05 -6.48
N THR A 50 0.37 -8.35 -7.29
CA THR A 50 1.68 -8.81 -6.83
C THR A 50 2.38 -7.74 -5.99
N ALA A 51 2.38 -6.49 -6.47
CA ALA A 51 2.92 -5.35 -5.73
C ALA A 51 2.26 -5.20 -4.36
N ALA A 52 0.92 -5.28 -4.29
CA ALA A 52 0.21 -5.13 -3.02
C ALA A 52 0.52 -6.25 -2.01
N ILE A 53 0.77 -7.48 -2.49
CA ILE A 53 1.18 -8.60 -1.63
C ILE A 53 2.62 -8.39 -1.14
N ARG A 54 3.54 -8.01 -2.05
CA ARG A 54 4.93 -7.71 -1.74
C ARG A 54 5.04 -6.59 -0.70
N GLU A 55 4.39 -5.45 -0.92
CA GLU A 55 4.41 -4.31 0.01
C GLU A 55 3.82 -4.66 1.38
N ALA A 56 2.77 -5.51 1.44
CA ALA A 56 2.25 -5.99 2.72
C ALA A 56 3.26 -6.86 3.48
N GLU A 57 4.05 -7.67 2.77
CA GLU A 57 5.12 -8.46 3.39
C GLU A 57 6.30 -7.57 3.83
N GLU A 58 6.75 -6.67 2.95
CA GLU A 58 7.91 -5.79 3.14
C GLU A 58 7.69 -4.73 4.23
N GLU A 59 6.54 -4.07 4.29
CA GLU A 59 6.30 -2.97 5.24
C GLU A 59 5.77 -3.46 6.59
N ILE A 60 4.88 -4.46 6.57
CA ILE A 60 4.11 -4.87 7.76
C ILE A 60 4.23 -6.36 8.11
N GLY A 61 4.98 -7.16 7.35
CA GLY A 61 5.31 -8.54 7.70
C GLY A 61 4.14 -9.53 7.65
N ILE A 62 3.08 -9.26 6.87
CA ILE A 62 1.96 -10.19 6.70
C ILE A 62 1.95 -10.81 5.31
N VAL A 63 1.45 -12.04 5.22
CA VAL A 63 1.26 -12.74 3.94
C VAL A 63 -0.22 -12.74 3.60
N ILE A 64 -0.57 -12.20 2.43
CA ILE A 64 -1.95 -12.15 1.96
C ILE A 64 -2.14 -13.13 0.80
N PRO A 65 -3.05 -14.12 0.91
CA PRO A 65 -3.42 -14.94 -0.23
C PRO A 65 -3.96 -14.06 -1.36
N SER A 66 -3.50 -14.26 -2.60
CA SER A 66 -3.96 -13.46 -3.75
C SER A 66 -5.48 -13.47 -3.94
N SER A 67 -6.14 -14.58 -3.61
CA SER A 67 -7.60 -14.72 -3.62
C SER A 67 -8.34 -13.92 -2.53
N ALA A 68 -7.62 -13.38 -1.55
CA ALA A 68 -8.18 -12.63 -0.43
C ALA A 68 -8.02 -11.11 -0.58
N LEU A 69 -7.42 -10.65 -1.69
CA LEU A 69 -7.15 -9.25 -1.94
C LEU A 69 -8.13 -8.74 -3.01
N ASN A 70 -8.97 -7.77 -2.65
CA ASN A 70 -10.02 -7.24 -3.55
C ASN A 70 -9.72 -5.79 -3.92
N LEU A 71 -9.77 -5.44 -5.20
CA LEU A 71 -9.70 -4.04 -5.63
C LEU A 71 -11.02 -3.35 -5.25
N VAL A 72 -10.95 -2.34 -4.39
CA VAL A 72 -12.13 -1.63 -3.87
C VAL A 72 -12.23 -0.19 -4.35
N TYR A 73 -11.11 0.41 -4.79
CA TYR A 73 -11.11 1.77 -5.30
C TYR A 73 -9.98 2.01 -6.29
N THR A 74 -10.24 2.88 -7.26
CA THR A 74 -9.24 3.34 -8.24
C THR A 74 -9.34 4.86 -8.33
N LEU A 75 -8.20 5.54 -8.21
CA LEU A 75 -8.11 6.99 -8.38
C LEU A 75 -7.14 7.32 -9.50
N HIS A 76 -7.62 8.11 -10.46
CA HIS A 76 -6.75 8.80 -11.39
C HIS A 76 -6.35 10.14 -10.78
N ARG A 77 -5.14 10.22 -10.23
CA ARG A 77 -4.60 11.40 -9.56
C ARG A 77 -3.64 12.13 -10.48
N LYS A 78 -4.09 13.25 -11.04
CA LYS A 78 -3.30 14.12 -11.90
C LYS A 78 -2.77 15.31 -11.11
N SER A 79 -1.45 15.49 -11.08
CA SER A 79 -0.80 16.75 -10.72
C SER A 79 0.01 17.30 -11.89
N ASP A 80 0.56 18.51 -11.74
CA ASP A 80 1.42 19.14 -12.74
C ASP A 80 2.76 18.39 -12.92
N GLU A 81 3.20 17.67 -11.88
CA GLU A 81 4.47 16.94 -11.88
C GLU A 81 4.35 15.48 -12.28
N ARG A 82 3.31 14.79 -11.81
CA ARG A 82 3.14 13.34 -11.99
C ARG A 82 1.66 12.99 -12.13
N THR A 83 1.38 12.00 -12.95
CA THR A 83 0.06 11.37 -13.00
C THR A 83 0.15 9.96 -12.46
N TYR A 84 -0.71 9.66 -11.48
CA TYR A 84 -0.82 8.36 -10.85
C TYR A 84 -2.16 7.72 -11.20
N ILE A 85 -2.13 6.39 -11.35
CA ILE A 85 -3.29 5.55 -11.13
C ILE A 85 -3.04 4.85 -9.79
N ASP A 86 -3.78 5.26 -8.77
CA ASP A 86 -3.71 4.66 -7.45
C ASP A 86 -4.78 3.57 -7.34
N LEU A 87 -4.41 2.40 -6.83
CA LEU A 87 -5.26 1.22 -6.70
C LEU A 87 -5.34 0.81 -5.23
N TRP A 88 -6.54 0.79 -4.66
CA TRP A 88 -6.75 0.33 -3.29
C TRP A 88 -7.27 -1.09 -3.28
N PHE A 89 -6.52 -1.94 -2.62
CA PHE A 89 -6.92 -3.30 -2.33
C PHE A 89 -7.35 -3.42 -0.88
N GLU A 90 -8.27 -4.32 -0.59
CA GLU A 90 -8.78 -4.60 0.74
C GLU A 90 -8.70 -6.09 1.05
N THR A 91 -8.36 -6.41 2.29
CA THR A 91 -8.38 -7.78 2.80
C THR A 91 -8.77 -7.85 4.29
N GLU A 92 -9.43 -8.94 4.65
CA GLU A 92 -9.68 -9.38 6.03
C GLU A 92 -8.96 -10.71 6.35
N ARG A 93 -8.26 -11.30 5.36
CA ARG A 93 -7.62 -12.61 5.49
C ARG A 93 -6.14 -12.52 5.13
N PHE A 94 -5.31 -12.72 6.14
CA PHE A 94 -3.86 -12.71 6.03
C PHE A 94 -3.27 -13.61 7.11
N ASP A 95 -2.04 -14.04 6.91
CA ASP A 95 -1.25 -14.80 7.87
C ASP A 95 -0.16 -13.90 8.49
N GLY A 96 0.17 -14.18 9.75
CA GLY A 96 1.15 -13.41 10.52
C GLY A 96 0.51 -12.35 11.44
N VAL A 97 1.38 -11.64 12.17
CA VAL A 97 1.01 -10.51 13.03
C VAL A 97 1.67 -9.27 12.46
N PRO A 98 0.93 -8.19 12.16
CA PRO A 98 1.54 -6.99 11.62
C PRO A 98 2.62 -6.42 12.54
N VAL A 99 3.80 -6.19 11.98
CA VAL A 99 4.96 -5.62 12.66
C VAL A 99 5.61 -4.60 11.75
N ASN A 100 6.20 -3.54 12.31
CA ASN A 100 6.94 -2.58 11.49
C ASN A 100 8.25 -3.23 11.01
N GLN A 101 8.32 -3.59 9.73
CA GLN A 101 9.50 -4.19 9.11
C GLN A 101 10.49 -3.14 8.58
N GLU A 102 10.07 -1.89 8.44
CA GLU A 102 10.88 -0.78 7.93
C GLU A 102 11.05 0.34 8.97
N PRO A 103 11.77 0.11 10.09
CA PRO A 103 11.91 1.10 11.17
C PRO A 103 12.58 2.43 10.74
N ASP A 104 13.29 2.42 9.62
CA ASP A 104 13.89 3.60 9.02
C ASP A 104 12.87 4.46 8.26
N LYS A 105 11.81 3.84 7.72
CA LYS A 105 10.77 4.49 6.92
C LYS A 105 9.40 4.61 7.60
N CYS A 106 9.22 3.91 8.72
CA CYS A 106 7.98 3.84 9.46
C CYS A 106 8.24 4.03 10.96
N ALA A 107 7.50 4.95 11.58
CA ALA A 107 7.63 5.26 13.00
C ALA A 107 6.78 4.34 13.89
N GLY A 108 5.74 3.70 13.35
CA GLY A 108 4.87 2.81 14.11
C GLY A 108 3.62 2.37 13.35
N LEU A 109 2.95 1.37 13.90
CA LEU A 109 1.69 0.82 13.40
C LEU A 109 0.55 1.09 14.39
N MET A 110 -0.66 1.28 13.88
CA MET A 110 -1.85 1.49 14.70
C MET A 110 -3.09 0.89 14.05
N TRP A 111 -3.90 0.19 14.85
CA TRP A 111 -5.25 -0.20 14.48
C TRP A 111 -6.23 0.91 14.85
N LYS A 112 -6.95 1.47 13.88
CA LYS A 112 -7.89 2.57 14.08
C LYS A 112 -9.30 2.22 13.62
#